data_AF-A0A8T6IVQ9-F1
#
_entry.id   AF-A0A8T6IVQ9-F1
#
_cell.length_a   1.000
_cell.length_b   1.000
_cell.length_c   1.000
_cell.angle_alpha   90.00
_cell.angle_beta   90.00
_cell.angle_gamma   90.00
#
_symmetry.space_group_name_H-M   'P 1'
#
loop_
_entity.id
_entity.type
_entity.pdbx_description
1 polymer ?
#
loop_
_entity_poly.entity_id
_entity_poly.type
_entity_poly.pdbx_seq_one_letter_code
_entity_poly.pdbx_strand_id
1 'polypeptide(L)'
;MGRVLLQYVWLIGRFNMNQEKFGDSYDMVKRSLLGWLSSQGAWAVHPMFTDDDPAGYRDDYCHLLGVDSGRLVFPGTITGVNREDWLEPAEKCEHHLFIDPDTGVPLTARGKSKVLHQYLLYADLVDIAKADIRKDKLTLIYDQSVAYNQDKEQILKEKLVRLQRRQVHGLAYMSHASFLLVSKDKDLLKYAHNALLKNSGIPDNRFVWPIATGN
;
A
#
# COMPACT_ATOMS: atom_id res chain seq x y z
N MET A 1 11.91 22.99 -3.81
CA MET A 1 11.56 22.46 -2.47
C MET A 1 10.67 23.39 -1.62
N GLY A 2 10.78 24.72 -1.70
CA GLY A 2 9.99 25.64 -0.84
C GLY A 2 8.48 25.75 -1.11
N ARG A 3 7.99 25.48 -2.33
CA ARG A 3 6.54 25.57 -2.66
C ARG A 3 5.71 24.40 -2.15
N VAL A 4 6.33 23.23 -2.01
CA VAL A 4 5.68 22.02 -1.48
C VAL A 4 5.36 22.29 -0.02
N LEU A 5 6.35 22.54 0.84
CA LEU A 5 6.16 22.81 2.28
C LEU A 5 5.12 23.88 2.63
N LEU A 6 5.06 25.00 1.88
CA LEU A 6 4.11 26.10 2.14
C LEU A 6 2.66 25.72 1.87
N GLN A 7 2.39 24.77 0.97
CA GLN A 7 1.04 24.25 0.74
C GLN A 7 0.56 23.33 1.89
N TYR A 8 1.49 22.69 2.63
CA TYR A 8 1.18 21.72 3.69
C TYR A 8 0.86 22.35 5.05
N VAL A 9 1.57 23.41 5.45
CA VAL A 9 1.19 24.16 6.67
C VAL A 9 -0.23 24.70 6.54
N TRP A 10 -0.64 25.04 5.31
CA TRP A 10 -1.98 25.52 4.99
C TRP A 10 -3.05 24.42 4.92
N LEU A 11 -2.68 23.18 4.55
CA LEU A 11 -3.59 22.03 4.54
C LEU A 11 -3.85 21.50 5.96
N ILE A 12 -2.81 21.31 6.77
CA ILE A 12 -2.96 20.79 8.14
C ILE A 12 -3.70 21.78 9.05
N GLY A 13 -3.51 23.10 8.85
CA GLY A 13 -4.17 24.13 9.64
C GLY A 13 -5.66 24.37 9.33
N ARG A 14 -6.22 23.76 8.29
CA ARG A 14 -7.63 23.97 7.87
C ARG A 14 -8.58 22.85 8.27
N PHE A 15 -8.08 21.70 8.72
CA PHE A 15 -8.90 20.55 9.02
C PHE A 15 -8.73 20.15 10.48
N ASN A 16 -9.85 19.82 11.12
CA ASN A 16 -9.90 19.29 12.48
C ASN A 16 -9.49 17.79 12.43
N MET A 17 -8.34 17.51 11.82
CA MET A 17 -7.82 16.17 11.59
C MET A 17 -7.21 15.66 12.89
N ASN A 18 -7.49 14.41 13.27
CA ASN A 18 -6.89 13.85 14.48
C ASN A 18 -5.37 13.68 14.32
N GLN A 19 -4.61 14.65 14.84
CA GLN A 19 -3.16 14.71 14.74
C GLN A 19 -2.43 13.59 15.49
N GLU A 20 -3.10 12.89 16.41
CA GLU A 20 -2.53 11.72 17.09
C GLU A 20 -2.50 10.49 16.18
N LYS A 21 -3.38 10.42 15.17
CA LYS A 21 -3.50 9.26 14.28
C LYS A 21 -3.11 9.55 12.83
N PHE A 22 -3.16 10.80 12.39
CA PHE A 22 -2.96 11.19 10.99
C PHE A 22 -2.02 12.39 10.83
N GLY A 23 -1.39 12.47 9.66
CA GLY A 23 -0.58 13.62 9.26
C GLY A 23 0.90 13.46 9.60
N ASP A 24 1.34 12.23 9.85
CA ASP A 24 2.76 11.94 10.00
C ASP A 24 3.50 11.96 8.65
N SER A 25 4.82 11.77 8.72
CA SER A 25 5.65 11.72 7.50
C SER A 25 5.31 10.56 6.56
N TYR A 26 4.70 9.47 7.06
CA TYR A 26 4.33 8.32 6.25
C TYR A 26 3.09 8.61 5.42
N ASP A 27 2.10 9.29 5.99
CA ASP A 27 0.88 9.68 5.27
C ASP A 27 1.20 10.62 4.09
N MET A 28 2.21 11.48 4.25
CA MET A 28 2.72 12.29 3.14
C MET A 28 3.29 11.43 2.01
N VAL A 29 4.02 10.35 2.33
CA VAL A 29 4.55 9.43 1.32
C VAL A 29 3.43 8.64 0.65
N LYS A 30 2.43 8.16 1.42
CA LYS A 30 1.23 7.48 0.88
C LYS A 30 0.50 8.37 -0.12
N ARG A 31 0.14 9.61 0.28
CA ARG A 31 -0.49 10.61 -0.60
C ARG A 31 0.35 10.88 -1.85
N SER A 32 1.67 11.04 -1.70
CA SER A 32 2.55 11.34 -2.83
C SER A 32 2.62 10.21 -3.84
N LEU A 33 2.78 8.96 -3.37
CA LEU A 33 2.79 7.78 -4.24
C LEU A 33 1.48 7.63 -5.01
N LEU A 34 0.33 7.79 -4.34
CA LEU A 34 -0.98 7.78 -4.99
C LEU A 34 -1.13 8.91 -6.02
N GLY A 35 -0.67 10.11 -5.67
CA GLY A 35 -0.65 11.25 -6.59
C GLY A 35 0.19 10.99 -7.84
N TRP A 36 1.40 10.44 -7.69
CA TRP A 36 2.29 10.13 -8.82
C TRP A 36 1.77 8.98 -9.69
N LEU A 37 1.05 8.03 -9.08
CA LEU A 37 0.41 6.89 -9.75
C LEU A 37 -1.01 7.20 -10.25
N SER A 38 -1.54 8.40 -10.04
CA SER A 38 -2.90 8.77 -10.49
C SER A 38 -3.08 8.67 -12.00
N SER A 39 -2.00 8.83 -12.77
CA SER A 39 -1.99 8.62 -14.24
C SER A 39 -2.32 7.19 -14.67
N GLN A 40 -2.25 6.22 -13.77
CA GLN A 40 -2.60 4.82 -14.04
C GLN A 40 -4.11 4.58 -14.04
N GLY A 41 -4.87 5.43 -13.33
CA GLY A 41 -6.30 5.31 -13.19
C GLY A 41 -6.77 5.66 -11.78
N ALA A 42 -8.04 5.33 -11.51
CA ALA A 42 -8.63 5.50 -10.20
C ALA A 42 -8.00 4.56 -9.17
N TRP A 43 -7.72 5.10 -7.99
CA TRP A 43 -7.28 4.36 -6.82
C TRP A 43 -8.40 4.31 -5.78
N ALA A 44 -8.59 3.12 -5.22
CA ALA A 44 -9.36 2.85 -4.02
C ALA A 44 -8.41 2.57 -2.86
N VAL A 45 -8.89 2.72 -1.63
CA VAL A 45 -8.08 2.52 -0.43
C VAL A 45 -8.74 1.52 0.50
N HIS A 46 -7.95 0.59 1.02
CA HIS A 46 -8.32 -0.38 2.03
C HIS A 46 -7.44 -0.18 3.27
N PRO A 47 -7.85 0.65 4.23
CA PRO A 47 -7.15 0.72 5.50
C PRO A 47 -7.37 -0.59 6.28
N MET A 48 -6.33 -1.10 6.95
CA MET A 48 -6.46 -2.20 7.90
C MET A 48 -6.48 -1.67 9.33
N PHE A 49 -7.45 -0.80 9.64
CA PHE A 49 -7.60 -0.26 10.99
C PHE A 49 -7.85 -1.37 12.00
N THR A 50 -7.08 -1.34 13.08
CA THR A 50 -7.12 -2.30 14.20
C THR A 50 -7.93 -1.79 15.38
N ASP A 51 -8.12 -0.46 15.45
CA ASP A 51 -8.94 0.23 16.44
C ASP A 51 -10.38 0.41 15.96
N ASP A 52 -11.32 0.45 16.91
CA ASP A 52 -12.70 0.86 16.64
C ASP A 52 -12.73 2.29 16.11
N ASP A 53 -13.37 2.44 14.95
CA ASP A 53 -13.39 3.62 14.09
C ASP A 53 -14.36 4.70 14.62
N PRO A 54 -13.87 5.83 15.17
CA PRO A 54 -14.75 6.94 15.54
C PRO A 54 -15.32 7.59 14.28
N ALA A 55 -16.59 7.99 14.32
CA ALA A 55 -17.26 8.66 13.20
C ALA A 55 -16.42 9.82 12.63
N GLY A 56 -16.14 9.80 11.32
CA GLY A 56 -15.41 10.85 10.58
C GLY A 56 -13.98 10.47 10.14
N TYR A 57 -13.36 9.48 10.77
CA TYR A 57 -11.98 9.05 10.46
C TYR A 57 -11.78 8.61 9.01
N ARG A 58 -12.79 7.98 8.43
CA ARG A 58 -12.81 7.51 7.04
C ARG A 58 -12.64 8.63 6.03
N ASP A 59 -13.44 9.68 6.18
CA ASP A 59 -13.43 10.82 5.27
C ASP A 59 -12.13 11.62 5.43
N ASP A 60 -11.66 11.80 6.66
CA ASP A 60 -10.38 12.45 6.94
C ASP A 60 -9.22 11.69 6.29
N TYR A 61 -9.22 10.36 6.39
CA TYR A 61 -8.19 9.51 5.81
C TYR A 61 -8.22 9.53 4.27
N CYS A 62 -9.40 9.42 3.65
CA CYS A 62 -9.54 9.58 2.21
C CYS A 62 -9.07 10.96 1.74
N HIS A 63 -9.45 12.02 2.46
CA HIS A 63 -9.03 13.39 2.15
C HIS A 63 -7.50 13.57 2.28
N LEU A 64 -6.91 13.02 3.33
CA LEU A 64 -5.47 13.03 3.56
C LEU A 64 -4.72 12.37 2.40
N LEU A 65 -5.20 11.23 1.92
CA LEU A 65 -4.62 10.51 0.79
C LEU A 65 -4.96 11.14 -0.58
N GLY A 66 -5.93 12.03 -0.64
CA GLY A 66 -6.43 12.62 -1.89
C GLY A 66 -7.24 11.62 -2.72
N VAL A 67 -7.93 10.69 -2.06
CA VAL A 67 -8.80 9.69 -2.68
C VAL A 67 -10.26 10.06 -2.42
N ASP A 68 -11.13 9.74 -3.38
CA ASP A 68 -12.58 9.91 -3.25
C ASP A 68 -13.13 8.99 -2.14
N SER A 69 -13.90 9.53 -1.19
CA SER A 69 -14.52 8.75 -0.11
C SER A 69 -15.40 7.60 -0.64
N GLY A 70 -15.99 7.74 -1.84
CA GLY A 70 -16.73 6.67 -2.52
C GLY A 70 -15.87 5.48 -2.96
N ARG A 71 -14.54 5.58 -2.81
CA ARG A 71 -13.56 4.53 -3.12
C ARG A 71 -12.84 4.00 -1.89
N LEU A 72 -13.43 4.21 -0.72
CA LEU A 72 -12.99 3.53 0.50
C LEU A 72 -13.53 2.10 0.52
N VAL A 73 -12.62 1.14 0.45
CA VAL A 73 -12.89 -0.29 0.57
C VAL A 73 -12.64 -0.68 2.03
N PHE A 74 -13.63 -0.45 2.88
CA PHE A 74 -13.50 -0.71 4.32
C PHE A 74 -14.76 -1.36 4.88
N PRO A 75 -14.74 -2.68 5.14
CA PRO A 75 -15.89 -3.38 5.71
C PRO A 75 -16.08 -3.17 7.22
N GLY A 76 -15.12 -2.50 7.89
CA GLY A 76 -15.12 -2.31 9.34
C GLY A 76 -13.82 -2.80 9.98
N THR A 77 -13.79 -2.90 11.31
CA THR A 77 -12.66 -3.48 12.02
C THR A 77 -12.57 -4.99 11.76
N ILE A 78 -11.35 -5.50 11.60
CA ILE A 78 -11.13 -6.92 11.32
C ILE A 78 -11.30 -7.82 12.57
N THR A 79 -11.31 -7.24 13.77
CA THR A 79 -11.39 -7.98 15.03
C THR A 79 -12.75 -8.69 15.17
N GLY A 80 -12.72 -10.01 15.31
CA GLY A 80 -13.92 -10.83 15.49
C GLY A 80 -14.68 -11.16 14.20
N VAL A 81 -14.13 -10.78 13.04
CA VAL A 81 -14.68 -11.10 11.71
C VAL A 81 -13.82 -12.18 11.05
N ASN A 82 -14.43 -13.00 10.19
CA ASN A 82 -13.68 -13.88 9.31
C ASN A 82 -12.80 -13.03 8.38
N ARG A 83 -11.50 -13.37 8.31
CA ARG A 83 -10.52 -12.63 7.51
C ARG A 83 -10.85 -12.65 6.02
N GLU A 84 -11.33 -13.78 5.49
CA GLU A 84 -11.67 -13.93 4.08
C GLU A 84 -12.83 -13.00 3.73
N ASP A 85 -13.90 -13.02 4.52
CA ASP A 85 -15.05 -12.11 4.36
C ASP A 85 -14.63 -10.63 4.46
N TRP A 86 -13.68 -10.32 5.35
CA TRP A 86 -13.16 -8.97 5.52
C TRP A 86 -12.29 -8.49 4.36
N LEU A 87 -11.61 -9.40 3.65
CA LEU A 87 -10.80 -9.07 2.48
C LEU A 87 -11.56 -9.15 1.17
N GLU A 88 -12.73 -9.79 1.13
CA GLU A 88 -13.57 -9.92 -0.07
C GLU A 88 -13.80 -8.59 -0.81
N PRO A 89 -14.04 -7.43 -0.15
CA PRO A 89 -14.15 -6.16 -0.84
C PRO A 89 -12.87 -5.73 -1.58
N ALA A 90 -11.68 -6.08 -1.05
CA ALA A 90 -10.39 -5.83 -1.70
C ALA A 90 -10.27 -6.64 -3.00
N GLU A 91 -10.69 -7.92 -2.96
CA GLU A 91 -10.64 -8.83 -4.10
C GLU A 91 -11.62 -8.42 -5.21
N LYS A 92 -12.79 -7.91 -4.84
CA LYS A 92 -13.84 -7.44 -5.76
C LYS A 92 -13.65 -6.01 -6.27
N CYS A 93 -12.63 -5.30 -5.79
CA CYS A 93 -12.42 -3.89 -6.16
C CYS A 93 -12.01 -3.74 -7.64
N GLU A 94 -12.80 -2.99 -8.40
CA GLU A 94 -12.59 -2.71 -9.84
C GLU A 94 -11.55 -1.60 -10.11
N HIS A 95 -10.99 -1.00 -9.07
CA HIS A 95 -9.99 0.06 -9.15
C HIS A 95 -8.59 -0.45 -8.81
N HIS A 96 -7.56 0.36 -9.08
CA HIS A 96 -6.27 0.15 -8.42
C HIS A 96 -6.46 0.26 -6.91
N LEU A 97 -5.71 -0.51 -6.14
CA LEU A 97 -5.97 -0.62 -4.71
C LEU A 97 -4.73 -0.23 -3.91
N PHE A 98 -4.90 0.68 -2.97
CA PHE A 98 -3.93 0.89 -1.91
C PHE A 98 -4.37 0.17 -0.66
N ILE A 99 -3.53 -0.72 -0.13
CA ILE A 99 -3.76 -1.40 1.14
C ILE A 99 -2.81 -0.80 2.17
N ASP A 100 -3.34 -0.33 3.28
CA ASP A 100 -2.59 0.27 4.39
C ASP A 100 -2.65 -0.64 5.62
N PRO A 101 -1.86 -1.73 5.65
CA PRO A 101 -1.74 -2.57 6.82
C PRO A 101 -1.03 -1.82 7.96
N ASP A 102 -1.40 -2.13 9.19
CA ASP A 102 -0.79 -1.55 10.39
C ASP A 102 0.73 -1.83 10.47
N THR A 103 1.16 -3.07 10.15
CA THR A 103 2.59 -3.45 10.20
C THR A 103 3.20 -3.83 8.85
N GLY A 104 2.42 -4.10 7.80
CA GLY A 104 2.95 -4.51 6.47
C GLY A 104 2.80 -5.99 6.14
N VAL A 105 3.70 -6.50 5.28
CA VAL A 105 3.64 -7.86 4.70
C VAL A 105 4.82 -8.71 5.18
N PRO A 106 4.71 -9.49 6.27
CA PRO A 106 5.85 -10.19 6.83
C PRO A 106 6.28 -11.41 5.98
N LEU A 107 7.58 -11.70 5.92
CA LEU A 107 8.11 -12.90 5.25
C LEU A 107 7.71 -14.19 5.97
N THR A 108 7.59 -14.15 7.28
CA THR A 108 7.10 -15.26 8.10
C THR A 108 5.95 -14.73 8.92
N ALA A 109 4.83 -15.45 9.00
CA ALA A 109 3.79 -15.10 9.94
C ALA A 109 4.40 -15.11 11.35
N ARG A 110 4.50 -13.93 11.97
CA ARG A 110 5.02 -13.77 13.33
C ARG A 110 3.83 -13.59 14.27
N GLY A 111 3.74 -14.44 15.29
CA GLY A 111 2.83 -14.21 16.42
C GLY A 111 1.66 -15.20 16.55
N LYS A 112 0.95 -15.05 17.68
CA LYS A 112 -0.32 -15.74 17.98
C LYS A 112 -1.44 -15.13 17.12
N SER A 113 -2.53 -15.87 16.88
CA SER A 113 -3.68 -15.47 16.03
C SER A 113 -4.17 -14.02 16.21
N LYS A 114 -4.08 -13.46 17.44
CA LYS A 114 -4.52 -12.09 17.74
C LYS A 114 -3.75 -10.97 17.01
N VAL A 115 -2.55 -11.21 16.50
CA VAL A 115 -1.73 -10.19 15.81
C VAL A 115 -1.88 -10.27 14.28
N LEU A 116 -2.51 -11.32 13.74
CA LEU A 116 -2.67 -11.51 12.29
C LEU A 116 -3.47 -10.38 11.62
N HIS A 117 -4.33 -9.72 12.39
CA HIS A 117 -5.12 -8.58 11.98
C HIS A 117 -4.29 -7.34 11.61
N GLN A 118 -3.08 -7.20 12.14
CA GLN A 118 -2.17 -6.08 11.87
C GLN A 118 -1.36 -6.25 10.57
N TYR A 119 -1.31 -7.47 10.06
CA TYR A 119 -0.54 -7.83 8.87
C TYR A 119 -1.47 -8.04 7.68
N LEU A 120 -0.97 -7.75 6.49
CA LEU A 120 -1.48 -8.36 5.27
C LEU A 120 -0.65 -9.63 5.02
N LEU A 121 -1.29 -10.81 5.08
CA LEU A 121 -0.56 -12.05 4.86
C LEU A 121 -0.22 -12.21 3.38
N TYR A 122 0.80 -13.02 3.15
CA TYR A 122 1.29 -13.24 1.80
C TYR A 122 0.26 -13.94 0.90
N ALA A 123 -0.54 -14.85 1.48
CA ALA A 123 -1.63 -15.52 0.78
C ALA A 123 -2.69 -14.49 0.35
N ASP A 124 -3.18 -13.69 1.30
CA ASP A 124 -4.13 -12.60 1.04
C ASP A 124 -3.67 -11.68 -0.10
N LEU A 125 -2.42 -11.22 -0.08
CA LEU A 125 -1.89 -10.36 -1.13
C LEU A 125 -1.90 -11.04 -2.50
N VAL A 126 -1.58 -12.33 -2.54
CA VAL A 126 -1.62 -13.12 -3.78
C VAL A 126 -3.06 -13.29 -4.25
N ASP A 127 -3.99 -13.58 -3.37
CA ASP A 127 -5.41 -13.79 -3.70
C ASP A 127 -6.03 -12.49 -4.24
N ILE A 128 -5.81 -11.36 -3.56
CA ILE A 128 -6.21 -10.02 -4.02
C ILE A 128 -5.57 -9.67 -5.37
N ALA A 129 -4.28 -9.91 -5.55
CA ALA A 129 -3.59 -9.56 -6.80
C ALA A 129 -3.99 -10.47 -7.97
N LYS A 130 -4.45 -11.68 -7.71
CA LYS A 130 -4.83 -12.67 -8.73
C LYS A 130 -6.31 -12.76 -9.01
N ALA A 131 -7.16 -12.15 -8.19
CA ALA A 131 -8.60 -12.05 -8.43
C ALA A 131 -8.88 -11.62 -9.87
N ASP A 132 -9.82 -12.31 -10.55
CA ASP A 132 -10.01 -12.15 -11.99
C ASP A 132 -10.38 -10.72 -12.41
N ILE A 133 -11.16 -10.04 -11.58
CA ILE A 133 -11.56 -8.63 -11.77
C ILE A 133 -10.35 -7.67 -11.67
N ARG A 134 -9.24 -8.12 -11.09
CA ARG A 134 -8.03 -7.34 -10.80
C ARG A 134 -6.86 -7.66 -11.73
N LYS A 135 -7.06 -8.48 -12.78
CA LYS A 135 -5.99 -8.96 -13.68
C LYS A 135 -5.16 -7.84 -14.35
N ASP A 136 -5.75 -6.67 -14.53
CA ASP A 136 -5.19 -5.47 -15.17
C ASP A 136 -5.08 -4.30 -14.18
N LYS A 137 -5.01 -4.59 -12.87
CA LYS A 137 -4.94 -3.58 -11.81
C LYS A 137 -3.63 -3.68 -11.02
N LEU A 138 -3.23 -2.54 -10.47
CA LEU A 138 -2.15 -2.41 -9.51
C LEU A 138 -2.71 -2.55 -8.08
N THR A 139 -1.91 -3.16 -7.20
CA THR A 139 -2.07 -3.07 -5.75
C THR A 139 -0.81 -2.44 -5.17
N LEU A 140 -0.95 -1.30 -4.49
CA LEU A 140 0.11 -0.65 -3.71
C LEU A 140 -0.10 -1.03 -2.24
N ILE A 141 0.96 -1.38 -1.54
CA ILE A 141 0.89 -1.83 -0.14
C ILE A 141 1.92 -1.06 0.66
N TYR A 142 1.50 -0.48 1.78
CA TYR A 142 2.44 0.06 2.75
C TYR A 142 3.08 -1.06 3.57
N ASP A 143 4.40 -1.06 3.72
CA ASP A 143 5.14 -2.19 4.28
C ASP A 143 6.16 -1.77 5.33
N GLN A 144 5.74 -1.76 6.60
CA GLN A 144 6.61 -1.51 7.74
C GLN A 144 7.29 -2.78 8.28
N SER A 145 7.11 -3.93 7.62
CA SER A 145 7.47 -5.21 8.24
C SER A 145 8.99 -5.49 8.24
N VAL A 146 9.80 -4.57 7.71
CA VAL A 146 11.24 -4.69 7.58
C VAL A 146 11.91 -3.88 8.68
N ALA A 147 12.52 -4.57 9.65
CA ALA A 147 13.14 -3.89 10.79
C ALA A 147 14.38 -3.07 10.37
N TYR A 148 14.65 -2.00 11.11
CA TYR A 148 15.73 -1.06 10.81
C TYR A 148 17.14 -1.69 10.72
N ASN A 149 17.39 -2.74 11.51
CA ASN A 149 18.68 -3.41 11.61
C ASN A 149 18.89 -4.54 10.60
N GLN A 150 17.96 -4.76 9.69
CA GLN A 150 18.05 -5.82 8.69
C GLN A 150 18.49 -5.26 7.33
N ASP A 151 19.03 -6.15 6.48
CA ASP A 151 19.26 -5.83 5.07
C ASP A 151 17.91 -5.67 4.36
N LYS A 152 17.46 -4.41 4.28
CA LYS A 152 16.15 -4.05 3.74
C LYS A 152 16.03 -4.41 2.26
N GLU A 153 17.08 -4.21 1.48
CA GLU A 153 17.08 -4.55 0.07
C GLU A 153 16.92 -6.05 -0.13
N GLN A 154 17.69 -6.86 0.60
CA GLN A 154 17.61 -8.31 0.54
C GLN A 154 16.23 -8.84 0.95
N ILE A 155 15.63 -8.30 2.02
CA ILE A 155 14.29 -8.70 2.47
C ILE A 155 13.22 -8.33 1.42
N LEU A 156 13.31 -7.14 0.83
CA LEU A 156 12.40 -6.73 -0.23
C LEU A 156 12.56 -7.63 -1.46
N LYS A 157 13.79 -7.98 -1.86
CA LYS A 157 14.03 -8.95 -2.95
C LYS A 157 13.42 -10.30 -2.66
N GLU A 158 13.59 -10.82 -1.44
CA GLU A 158 13.00 -12.09 -1.02
C GLU A 158 11.48 -12.08 -1.06
N LYS A 159 10.86 -10.96 -0.65
CA LYS A 159 9.43 -10.73 -0.87
C LYS A 159 9.15 -10.79 -2.37
N LEU A 160 9.73 -9.95 -3.21
CA LEU A 160 9.39 -9.94 -4.64
C LEU A 160 9.56 -11.30 -5.34
N VAL A 161 10.58 -12.09 -4.98
CA VAL A 161 10.78 -13.46 -5.50
C VAL A 161 9.66 -14.41 -5.08
N ARG A 162 9.14 -14.32 -3.84
CA ARG A 162 8.03 -15.15 -3.38
C ARG A 162 6.72 -14.82 -4.10
N LEU A 163 6.44 -13.54 -4.40
CA LEU A 163 5.30 -13.12 -5.22
C LEU A 163 5.44 -13.71 -6.63
N GLN A 164 6.64 -13.60 -7.22
CA GLN A 164 6.89 -14.10 -8.57
C GLN A 164 6.67 -15.62 -8.69
N ARG A 165 7.06 -16.40 -7.67
CA ARG A 165 6.78 -17.86 -7.60
C ARG A 165 5.29 -18.20 -7.57
N ARG A 166 4.42 -17.22 -7.28
CA ARG A 166 2.96 -17.35 -7.31
C ARG A 166 2.32 -16.69 -8.53
N GLN A 167 3.14 -16.29 -9.52
CA GLN A 167 2.73 -15.58 -10.72
C GLN A 167 2.14 -14.18 -10.43
N VAL A 168 2.64 -13.53 -9.38
CA VAL A 168 2.37 -12.13 -9.10
C VAL A 168 3.68 -11.37 -9.27
N HIS A 169 3.68 -10.34 -10.09
CA HIS A 169 4.85 -9.49 -10.30
C HIS A 169 4.83 -8.35 -9.30
N GLY A 170 6.00 -7.80 -9.00
CA GLY A 170 6.08 -6.59 -8.20
C GLY A 170 7.42 -5.90 -8.26
N LEU A 171 7.45 -4.70 -7.72
CA LEU A 171 8.63 -3.92 -7.38
C LEU A 171 8.42 -3.33 -5.98
N ALA A 172 9.49 -2.96 -5.30
CA ALA A 172 9.41 -2.30 -4.00
C ALA A 172 10.02 -0.91 -4.05
N TYR A 173 9.36 0.07 -3.45
CA TYR A 173 9.98 1.34 -3.12
C TYR A 173 10.68 1.22 -1.77
N MET A 174 12.01 1.25 -1.80
CA MET A 174 12.86 1.12 -0.63
C MET A 174 13.11 2.50 -0.01
N SER A 175 12.45 2.78 1.11
CA SER A 175 12.70 3.99 1.89
C SER A 175 12.56 3.73 3.39
N HIS A 176 12.52 4.79 4.20
CA HIS A 176 12.09 4.65 5.60
C HIS A 176 10.65 4.10 5.67
N ALA A 177 9.80 4.59 4.76
CA ALA A 177 8.46 4.10 4.45
C ALA A 177 8.52 3.14 3.25
N SER A 178 8.58 1.83 3.47
CA SER A 178 8.69 0.90 2.33
C SER A 178 7.31 0.62 1.74
N PHE A 179 7.26 0.42 0.43
CA PHE A 179 6.02 0.05 -0.26
C PHE A 179 6.28 -1.09 -1.24
N LEU A 180 5.30 -1.95 -1.40
CA LEU A 180 5.25 -2.94 -2.48
C LEU A 180 4.25 -2.46 -3.51
N LEU A 181 4.61 -2.48 -4.79
CA LEU A 181 3.69 -2.29 -5.90
C LEU A 181 3.62 -3.60 -6.67
N VAL A 182 2.43 -4.20 -6.75
CA VAL A 182 2.23 -5.54 -7.31
C VAL A 182 1.12 -5.56 -8.35
N SER A 183 1.22 -6.52 -9.27
CA SER A 183 0.18 -6.80 -10.27
C SER A 183 0.39 -8.19 -10.89
N LYS A 184 -0.66 -8.75 -11.47
CA LYS A 184 -0.55 -9.90 -12.39
C LYS A 184 0.03 -9.48 -13.74
N ASP A 185 -0.10 -8.22 -14.12
CA ASP A 185 0.43 -7.66 -15.37
C ASP A 185 1.81 -7.03 -15.14
N LYS A 186 2.83 -7.66 -15.73
CA LYS A 186 4.23 -7.20 -15.65
C LYS A 186 4.45 -5.88 -16.41
N ASP A 187 3.75 -5.65 -17.51
CA ASP A 187 3.93 -4.47 -18.34
C ASP A 187 3.24 -3.26 -17.71
N LEU A 188 2.09 -3.47 -17.06
CA LEU A 188 1.45 -2.46 -16.20
C LEU A 188 2.40 -1.99 -15.09
N LEU A 189 3.13 -2.91 -14.44
CA LEU A 189 4.13 -2.54 -13.43
C LEU A 189 5.28 -1.70 -13.99
N LYS A 190 5.78 -2.04 -15.18
CA LYS A 190 6.83 -1.23 -15.82
C LYS A 190 6.30 0.17 -16.16
N TYR A 191 5.07 0.26 -16.65
CA TYR A 191 4.44 1.55 -16.96
C TYR A 191 4.25 2.39 -15.70
N ALA A 192 3.77 1.79 -14.60
CA ALA A 192 3.66 2.44 -13.30
C ALA A 192 5.01 2.91 -12.74
N HIS A 193 6.05 2.09 -12.87
CA HIS A 193 7.42 2.46 -12.48
C HIS A 193 7.93 3.68 -13.25
N ASN A 194 7.74 3.69 -14.58
CA ASN A 194 8.13 4.84 -15.40
C ASN A 194 7.35 6.11 -15.01
N ALA A 195 6.07 5.97 -14.67
CA ALA A 195 5.28 7.08 -14.14
C ALA A 195 5.82 7.59 -12.80
N LEU A 196 6.21 6.69 -11.88
CA LEU A 196 6.85 7.07 -10.62
C LEU A 196 8.14 7.86 -10.87
N LEU A 197 9.06 7.36 -11.70
CA LEU A 197 10.32 8.06 -12.00
C LEU A 197 10.07 9.46 -12.58
N LYS A 198 9.18 9.55 -13.58
CA LYS A 198 8.86 10.79 -14.29
C LYS A 198 8.19 11.82 -13.37
N ASN A 199 7.27 11.40 -12.52
CA ASN A 199 6.40 12.30 -11.76
C ASN A 199 6.97 12.66 -10.37
N SER A 200 7.87 11.85 -9.82
CA SER A 200 8.39 12.03 -8.46
C SER A 200 9.81 12.59 -8.39
N GLY A 201 10.63 12.36 -9.41
CA GLY A 201 12.08 12.62 -9.35
C GLY A 201 12.84 11.70 -8.37
N ILE A 202 12.21 10.64 -7.86
CA ILE A 202 12.86 9.62 -7.04
C ILE A 202 13.91 8.90 -7.90
N PRO A 203 15.15 8.73 -7.40
CA PRO A 203 16.17 8.02 -8.15
C PRO A 203 15.84 6.54 -8.28
N ASP A 204 16.18 5.96 -9.43
CA ASP A 204 15.86 4.57 -9.80
C ASP A 204 16.40 3.54 -8.79
N ASN A 205 17.54 3.83 -8.17
CA ASN A 205 18.15 2.98 -7.14
C ASN A 205 17.34 2.85 -5.84
N ARG A 206 16.21 3.56 -5.72
CA ARG A 206 15.24 3.40 -4.63
C ARG A 206 14.18 2.36 -4.95
N PHE A 207 14.14 1.84 -6.18
CA PHE A 207 13.25 0.79 -6.59
C PHE A 207 13.99 -0.53 -6.66
N VAL A 208 13.45 -1.52 -5.96
CA VAL A 208 13.98 -2.88 -5.90
C VAL A 208 13.11 -3.77 -6.77
N TRP A 209 13.74 -4.51 -7.67
CA TRP A 209 13.10 -5.51 -8.52
C TRP A 209 13.49 -6.91 -8.05
N PRO A 210 12.66 -7.95 -8.32
CA PRO A 210 13.09 -9.33 -8.06
C PRO A 210 14.33 -9.63 -8.88
N ILE A 211 15.28 -10.37 -8.30
CA ILE A 211 16.41 -10.90 -9.06
C ILE A 211 15.83 -11.81 -10.14
N ALA A 212 16.25 -11.61 -11.39
CA ALA A 212 15.91 -12.54 -12.47
C ALA A 212 16.42 -13.92 -12.06
N THR A 213 15.51 -14.80 -11.66
CA THR A 213 15.83 -16.22 -11.52
C THR A 213 16.13 -16.69 -12.93
N GLY A 214 17.41 -17.01 -13.22
CA GLY A 214 17.78 -17.64 -14.48
C GLY A 214 16.87 -18.84 -14.73
N ASN A 215 16.29 -18.88 -15.94
CA ASN A 215 15.52 -20.04 -16.42
C ASN A 215 16.40 -21.29 -16.46
#